data_AF-A0A182B2B9-F1
#
_entry.id   AF-A0A182B2B9-F1
#
_cell.length_a   1.000
_cell.length_b   1.000
_cell.length_c   1.000
_cell.angle_alpha   90.00
_cell.angle_beta   90.00
_cell.angle_gamma   90.00
#
_symmetry.space_group_name_H-M   'P 1'
#
loop_
_entity.id
_entity.type
_entity.pdbx_description
1 polymer ?
#
loop_
_entity_poly.entity_id
_entity_poly.type
_entity_poly.pdbx_seq_one_letter_code
_entity_poly.pdbx_strand_id
1 'polypeptide(L)'
;GIPFHYSNMDSVSSVTPTFIPSTSAALKGEPSPPKLEGKLQTMGNALKVNWIKQDDGGSPIKHYLIRYRAKHVSDWKPEIRLPHGSEYVVLSSLDWNTEYE
;
A
#
# COMPACT_ATOMS: atom_id res chain seq x y z
N GLY A 1 -48.87 -32.99 28.31
CA GLY A 1 -48.32 -31.90 29.12
C GLY A 1 -47.07 -31.38 28.44
N ILE A 2 -46.96 -30.06 28.30
CA ILE A 2 -45.73 -29.32 27.96
C ILE A 2 -45.00 -28.98 29.29
N PRO A 3 -43.71 -28.58 29.35
CA PRO A 3 -42.61 -28.57 28.36
C PRO A 3 -41.27 -29.09 28.95
N PHE A 4 -40.15 -29.02 28.22
CA PHE A 4 -38.92 -28.36 28.69
C PHE A 4 -38.03 -28.00 27.50
N HIS A 5 -37.65 -26.73 27.47
CA HIS A 5 -36.77 -26.09 26.50
C HIS A 5 -35.33 -26.16 27.06
N TYR A 6 -34.36 -26.54 26.24
CA TYR A 6 -32.99 -26.08 26.42
C TYR A 6 -32.43 -25.68 25.06
N SER A 7 -32.08 -24.40 24.98
CA SER A 7 -31.44 -23.73 23.87
C SER A 7 -30.00 -24.23 23.73
N ASN A 8 -29.62 -24.65 22.52
CA ASN A 8 -28.24 -24.56 22.06
C ASN A 8 -28.27 -23.84 20.71
N MET A 9 -27.83 -22.59 20.74
CA MET A 9 -27.58 -21.76 19.57
C MET A 9 -26.12 -21.96 19.17
N ASP A 10 -25.86 -22.89 18.25
CA ASP A 10 -24.71 -22.79 17.36
C ASP A 10 -25.20 -23.12 15.96
N SER A 11 -25.31 -22.09 15.14
CA SER A 11 -25.66 -22.19 13.73
C SER A 11 -24.59 -23.02 13.00
N VAL A 12 -24.82 -24.32 12.84
CA VAL A 12 -24.13 -25.11 11.81
C VAL A 12 -24.80 -24.83 10.47
N SER A 13 -24.33 -23.79 9.79
CA SER A 13 -24.73 -23.50 8.41
C SER A 13 -24.01 -24.44 7.44
N SER A 14 -24.75 -25.45 6.98
CA SER A 14 -24.76 -26.07 5.64
C SER A 14 -23.44 -26.31 4.86
N VAL A 15 -23.11 -27.60 4.71
CA VAL A 15 -22.62 -28.35 3.53
C VAL A 15 -21.99 -27.56 2.36
N THR A 16 -20.77 -27.85 1.88
CA THR A 16 -20.43 -28.94 0.93
C THR A 16 -18.88 -29.00 0.73
N PRO A 17 -18.20 -30.17 0.68
CA PRO A 17 -16.78 -30.24 0.30
C PRO A 17 -16.63 -30.32 -1.23
N THR A 18 -16.87 -29.20 -1.92
CA THR A 18 -16.53 -29.11 -3.34
C THR A 18 -15.03 -28.82 -3.43
N PHE A 19 -14.25 -29.76 -3.95
CA PHE A 19 -12.87 -29.52 -4.36
C PHE A 19 -12.89 -28.52 -5.52
N ILE A 20 -12.92 -27.24 -5.19
CA ILE A 20 -12.82 -26.16 -6.16
C ILE A 20 -11.38 -26.25 -6.68
N PRO A 21 -11.13 -26.59 -7.97
CA PRO A 21 -9.82 -26.32 -8.51
C PRO A 21 -9.61 -24.84 -8.28
N SER A 22 -8.53 -24.48 -7.57
CA SER A 22 -8.18 -23.11 -7.27
C SER A 22 -7.90 -22.39 -8.58
N THR A 23 -8.96 -22.00 -9.28
CA THR A 23 -8.97 -20.88 -10.20
C THR A 23 -8.83 -19.67 -9.29
N SER A 24 -7.63 -19.53 -8.71
CA SER A 24 -7.05 -18.28 -8.30
C SER A 24 -6.83 -17.46 -9.57
N ALA A 25 -7.93 -17.15 -10.26
CA ALA A 25 -8.05 -15.86 -10.88
C ALA A 25 -8.11 -14.89 -9.70
N ALA A 26 -6.96 -14.65 -9.08
CA ALA A 26 -6.76 -13.53 -8.19
C ALA A 26 -7.41 -12.36 -8.91
N LEU A 27 -8.40 -11.75 -8.26
CA LEU A 27 -8.93 -10.46 -8.66
C LEU A 27 -7.70 -9.62 -9.01
N LYS A 28 -7.50 -9.35 -10.30
CA LYS A 28 -6.35 -8.62 -10.81
C LYS A 28 -6.52 -7.19 -10.31
N GLY A 29 -6.11 -6.96 -9.07
CA GLY A 29 -6.33 -5.74 -8.32
C GLY A 29 -5.28 -4.71 -8.70
N GLU A 30 -5.57 -3.44 -8.44
CA GLU A 30 -4.53 -2.42 -8.39
C GLU A 30 -3.52 -2.79 -7.30
N PRO A 31 -2.21 -2.57 -7.53
CA PRO A 31 -1.21 -2.83 -6.50
C PRO A 31 -1.56 -2.01 -5.26
N SER A 32 -1.47 -2.64 -4.09
CA SER A 32 -1.72 -1.95 -2.83
C SER A 32 -0.76 -0.77 -2.68
N PRO A 33 -1.23 0.37 -2.14
CA PRO A 33 -0.36 1.53 -1.96
C PRO A 33 0.88 1.12 -1.17
N PRO A 34 2.09 1.38 -1.69
CA PRO A 34 3.30 1.02 -0.99
C PRO A 34 3.38 1.75 0.35
N LYS A 35 3.97 1.11 1.35
CA LYS A 35 4.26 1.79 2.61
C LYS A 35 5.48 2.68 2.43
N LEU A 36 5.30 3.99 2.59
CA LEU A 36 6.37 4.98 2.45
C LEU A 36 7.08 5.20 3.79
N GLU A 37 8.41 5.16 3.77
CA GLU A 37 9.29 5.44 4.91
C GLU A 37 10.27 6.56 4.55
N GLY A 38 10.01 7.76 5.06
CA GLY A 38 10.89 8.92 4.91
C GLY A 38 12.01 8.93 5.94
N LYS A 39 13.25 9.05 5.48
CA LYS A 39 14.46 9.21 6.30
C LYS A 39 15.22 10.47 5.90
N LEU A 40 15.35 11.42 6.81
CA LEU A 40 16.15 12.62 6.57
C LEU A 40 17.62 12.23 6.40
N GLN A 41 18.25 12.69 5.32
CA GLN A 41 19.68 12.45 5.08
C GLN A 41 20.50 13.41 5.94
N THR A 42 21.60 12.92 6.51
CA THR A 42 22.49 13.72 7.37
C THR A 42 23.37 14.69 6.55
N MET A 43 23.57 14.41 5.27
CA MET A 43 24.41 15.18 4.35
C MET A 43 23.53 15.97 3.37
N GLY A 44 23.21 17.22 3.75
CA GLY A 44 22.46 18.18 2.93
C GLY A 44 20.94 18.16 3.15
N ASN A 45 20.24 19.12 2.54
CA ASN A 45 18.78 19.19 2.57
C ASN A 45 18.17 18.12 1.66
N ALA A 46 18.25 16.86 2.08
CA ALA A 46 17.73 15.73 1.34
C ALA A 46 16.90 14.78 2.22
N LEU A 47 15.88 14.18 1.62
CA LEU A 47 15.01 13.18 2.23
C LEU A 47 15.08 11.90 1.40
N LYS A 48 15.52 10.80 2.02
CA LYS A 48 15.44 9.47 1.41
C LYS A 48 14.07 8.89 1.72
N VAL A 49 13.20 8.81 0.72
CA VAL A 49 11.91 8.13 0.86
C VAL A 49 12.06 6.71 0.31
N ASN A 50 11.82 5.71 1.13
CA ASN A 50 11.86 4.30 0.77
C ASN A 50 10.41 3.81 0.67
N TRP A 51 10.11 2.86 -0.22
CA TRP A 51 8.80 2.22 -0.25
C TRP A 51 8.92 0.71 -0.11
N ILE A 52 8.03 0.17 0.72
CA ILE A 52 7.87 -1.26 0.90
C ILE A 52 6.64 -1.68 0.09
N LYS A 53 6.87 -2.45 -0.97
CA LYS A 53 5.79 -3.11 -1.72
C LYS A 53 4.99 -4.02 -0.78
N GLN A 54 3.67 -3.81 -0.71
CA GLN A 54 2.76 -4.58 0.15
C GLN A 54 2.19 -5.77 -0.63
N ASP A 55 1.35 -5.49 -1.61
CA ASP A 55 0.74 -6.47 -2.50
C ASP A 55 0.72 -5.91 -3.92
N ASP A 56 0.99 -6.76 -4.89
CA ASP A 56 1.11 -6.42 -6.30
C ASP A 56 -0.21 -6.66 -7.07
N GLY A 57 -1.28 -7.08 -6.38
CA GLY A 57 -2.60 -7.32 -6.97
C GLY A 57 -2.64 -8.41 -8.05
N GLY A 58 -1.55 -9.18 -8.20
CA GLY A 58 -1.37 -10.15 -9.27
C GLY A 58 -0.87 -9.56 -10.59
N SER A 59 -0.26 -8.36 -10.61
CA SER A 59 0.36 -7.78 -11.81
C SER A 59 1.56 -6.89 -11.49
N PRO A 60 2.76 -7.18 -12.04
CA PRO A 60 4.00 -6.54 -11.63
C PRO A 60 3.93 -5.02 -11.77
N ILE A 61 4.24 -4.31 -10.69
CA ILE A 61 4.42 -2.85 -10.68
C ILE A 61 5.40 -2.47 -11.79
N LYS A 62 5.02 -1.50 -12.63
CA LYS A 62 5.81 -1.09 -13.80
C LYS A 62 6.79 0.04 -13.48
N HIS A 63 6.36 0.99 -12.66
CA HIS A 63 7.13 2.16 -12.25
C HIS A 63 6.46 2.79 -11.02
N TYR A 64 7.24 3.57 -10.28
CA TYR A 64 6.74 4.41 -9.20
C TYR A 64 6.74 5.87 -9.64
N LEU A 65 5.68 6.60 -9.28
CA LEU A 65 5.57 8.03 -9.48
C LEU A 65 5.67 8.70 -8.11
N ILE A 66 6.72 9.49 -7.91
CA ILE A 66 6.91 10.26 -6.68
C ILE A 66 6.51 11.69 -6.96
N ARG A 67 5.56 12.17 -6.18
CA ARG A 67 5.12 13.55 -6.17
C ARG A 67 5.38 14.10 -4.78
N TYR A 68 5.91 15.31 -4.73
CA TYR A 68 6.14 16.01 -3.48
C TYR A 68 5.89 17.49 -3.69
N ARG A 69 5.33 18.16 -2.68
CA ARG A 69 5.16 19.62 -2.67
C ARG A 69 5.37 20.14 -1.27
N ALA A 70 5.79 21.38 -1.15
CA ALA A 70 5.80 22.03 0.15
C ALA A 70 4.36 22.31 0.56
N LYS A 71 3.95 22.04 1.81
CA LYS A 71 2.55 22.27 2.25
C LYS A 71 2.07 23.71 2.07
N HIS A 72 3.00 24.67 2.09
CA HIS A 72 2.70 26.08 1.88
C HIS A 72 2.62 26.46 0.38
N VAL A 73 2.93 25.55 -0.54
CA VAL A 73 2.95 25.75 -1.99
C VAL A 73 1.92 24.83 -2.64
N SER A 74 1.07 25.38 -3.52
CA SER A 74 0.10 24.55 -4.26
C SER A 74 0.74 23.80 -5.43
N ASP A 75 1.85 24.32 -5.95
CA ASP A 75 2.63 23.71 -7.03
C ASP A 75 3.37 22.46 -6.58
N TRP A 76 3.15 21.39 -7.33
CA TRP A 76 3.89 20.15 -7.20
C TRP A 76 5.29 20.31 -7.78
N LYS A 77 6.29 19.80 -7.07
CA LYS A 77 7.63 19.61 -7.65
C LYS A 77 7.51 18.62 -8.82
N PRO A 78 8.47 18.66 -9.78
CA PRO A 78 8.46 17.75 -10.91
C PRO A 78 8.28 16.29 -10.45
N GLU A 79 7.33 15.61 -11.08
CA GLU A 79 7.05 14.21 -10.80
C GLU A 79 8.28 13.36 -11.15
N ILE A 80 8.76 12.60 -10.17
CA ILE A 80 9.93 11.75 -10.34
C ILE A 80 9.43 10.36 -10.72
N ARG A 81 9.83 9.89 -11.90
CA ARG A 81 9.47 8.57 -12.42
C ARG A 81 10.60 7.61 -12.15
N LEU A 82 10.31 6.53 -11.46
CA LEU A 82 11.31 5.55 -11.06
C LEU A 82 10.98 4.17 -11.64
N PRO A 83 12.00 3.41 -12.11
CA PRO A 83 11.78 2.06 -12.61
C PRO A 83 11.25 1.15 -11.49
N HIS A 84 10.52 0.08 -11.86
CA HIS A 84 9.94 -0.89 -10.91
C HIS A 84 10.92 -1.51 -9.90
N GLY A 85 12.19 -1.65 -10.27
CA GLY A 85 13.24 -2.14 -9.36
C GLY A 85 13.74 -1.11 -8.34
N SER A 86 13.20 0.12 -8.37
CA SER A 86 13.53 1.13 -7.39
C SER A 86 12.78 0.85 -6.10
N GLU A 87 13.48 0.93 -4.97
CA GLU A 87 12.90 0.77 -3.62
C GLU A 87 12.99 2.08 -2.82
N TYR A 88 13.68 3.09 -3.35
CA TYR A 88 13.84 4.38 -2.71
C TYR A 88 14.09 5.51 -3.72
N VAL A 89 13.80 6.74 -3.28
CA VAL A 89 14.12 8.00 -3.96
C VAL A 89 14.87 8.88 -2.98
N VAL A 90 15.83 9.66 -3.48
CA VAL A 90 16.48 10.72 -2.71
C VAL A 90 15.98 12.05 -3.24
N LEU A 91 15.06 12.67 -2.51
CA LEU A 91 14.64 14.03 -2.77
C LEU A 91 15.76 14.94 -2.26
N SER A 92 16.44 15.64 -3.16
CA SER A 92 17.52 16.58 -2.83
C SER A 92 17.08 18.01 -3.11
N SER A 93 17.77 19.00 -2.53
CA SER A 93 17.41 20.42 -2.62
C SER A 93 16.04 20.74 -1.99
N LEU A 94 15.75 20.14 -0.84
CA LEU A 94 14.61 20.51 -0.02
C LEU A 94 14.88 21.82 0.71
N ASP A 95 13.84 22.58 0.97
CA ASP A 95 13.95 23.83 1.69
C ASP A 95 13.95 23.55 3.20
N TRP A 96 14.71 24.35 3.95
CA TRP A 96 14.86 24.15 5.38
C TRP A 96 13.61 24.64 6.10
N ASN A 97 13.24 24.00 7.22
CA ASN A 97 12.01 24.31 7.97
C ASN A 97 10.73 24.32 7.10
N THR A 98 10.73 23.58 5.98
CA THR A 98 9.57 23.41 5.11
C THR A 98 9.00 22.02 5.26
N GLU A 99 7.70 21.95 5.54
CA GLU A 99 6.96 20.69 5.53
C GLU A 99 6.59 20.31 4.10
N TYR A 100 6.84 19.05 3.73
CA TYR A 100 6.51 18.50 2.41
C TYR A 100 5.45 17.40 2.55
N GLU A 101 4.57 17.30 1.56
CA GLU A 101 3.61 16.21 1.36
C GLU A 101 3.80 15.54 -0.01
#